data_AF-A0A2J8UX22-F1
#
_entry.id   AF-A0A2J8UX22-F1
#
_cell.length_a   1.000
_cell.length_b   1.000
_cell.length_c   1.000
_cell.angle_alpha   90.00
_cell.angle_beta   90.00
_cell.angle_gamma   90.00
#
_symmetry.space_group_name_H-M   'P 1'
#
loop_
_entity.id
_entity.type
_entity.pdbx_description
1 polymer ?
#
loop_
_entity_poly.entity_id
_entity_poly.type
_entity_poly.pdbx_seq_one_letter_code
_entity_poly.pdbx_strand_id
1 'polypeptide(L)'
;MKPTQEMNISLVWCLLVLSFAIKVLFSLTTHYFKVEDGGERSVCVTFGFFFFVKAMAVLIVTENYLEFGLETGFTNFSDSAMKFLEKQGLESQSPVSKLTFKFFLAIFCSLIGAFLTFPGLRLAQMHLDALNLATEKITQ
;
A
#
# COMPACT_ATOMS: atom_id res chain seq x y z
N MET A 1 26.44 25.90 19.23
CA MET A 1 26.43 25.01 18.05
C MET A 1 25.28 24.03 18.23
N LYS A 2 24.15 24.19 17.53
CA LYS A 2 23.03 23.23 17.62
C LYS A 2 23.49 21.92 16.97
N PRO A 3 23.25 20.74 17.57
CA PRO A 3 23.66 19.49 16.97
C PRO A 3 22.94 19.35 15.63
N THR A 4 23.72 19.11 14.59
CA THR A 4 23.26 18.83 13.23
C THR A 4 22.30 17.66 13.32
N GLN A 5 21.09 17.84 12.81
CA GLN A 5 20.04 16.82 12.84
C GLN A 5 20.51 15.62 12.02
N GLU A 6 21.02 14.58 12.69
CA GLU A 6 21.56 13.40 12.01
C GLU A 6 20.41 12.65 11.35
N MET A 7 20.38 12.65 10.02
CA MET A 7 19.37 11.93 9.26
C MET A 7 19.59 10.43 9.46
N ASN A 8 18.60 9.75 10.02
CA ASN A 8 18.69 8.32 10.25
C ASN A 8 18.79 7.57 8.90
N ILE A 9 19.97 6.99 8.63
CA ILE A 9 20.28 6.30 7.37
C ILE A 9 19.32 5.11 7.13
N SER A 10 18.82 4.47 8.18
CA SER A 10 17.85 3.37 8.08
C SER A 10 16.50 3.86 7.55
N LEU A 11 16.13 5.10 7.86
CA LEU A 11 14.92 5.74 7.32
C LEU A 11 15.06 5.98 5.82
N VAL A 12 16.24 6.43 5.36
CA VAL A 12 16.54 6.60 3.94
C VAL A 12 16.46 5.25 3.21
N TRP A 13 17.02 4.20 3.79
CA TRP A 13 16.94 2.86 3.21
C TRP A 13 15.49 2.36 3.14
N CYS A 14 14.71 2.56 4.19
CA CYS A 14 13.29 2.19 4.23
C CYS A 14 12.50 2.93 3.13
N LEU A 15 12.73 4.23 2.96
CA LEU A 15 12.12 5.03 1.90
C LEU A 15 12.53 4.56 0.51
N LEU A 16 13.78 4.14 0.31
CA LEU A 16 14.28 3.63 -0.97
C LEU A 16 13.60 2.31 -1.32
N VAL A 17 13.54 1.36 -0.38
CA VAL A 17 12.83 0.08 -0.55
C VAL A 17 11.35 0.30 -0.83
N LEU A 18 10.70 1.20 -0.09
CA LEU A 18 9.30 1.55 -0.30
C LEU A 18 9.07 2.16 -1.69
N SER A 19 9.96 3.05 -2.14
CA SER A 19 9.89 3.67 -3.46
C SER A 19 10.05 2.64 -4.58
N PHE A 20 10.97 1.69 -4.41
CA PHE A 20 11.15 0.59 -5.36
C PHE A 20 9.91 -0.30 -5.41
N ALA A 21 9.34 -0.65 -4.25
CA ALA A 21 8.10 -1.41 -4.18
C ALA A 21 6.97 -0.68 -4.93
N ILE A 22 6.74 0.60 -4.66
CA ILE A 22 5.72 1.41 -5.36
C ILE A 22 5.97 1.45 -6.87
N LYS A 23 7.22 1.63 -7.31
CA LYS A 23 7.57 1.61 -8.74
C LYS A 23 7.22 0.27 -9.39
N VAL A 24 7.57 -0.85 -8.76
CA VAL A 24 7.25 -2.19 -9.25
C VAL A 24 5.74 -2.40 -9.33
N LEU A 25 5.01 -2.03 -8.28
CA LEU A 25 3.54 -2.13 -8.24
C LEU A 25 2.89 -1.33 -9.37
N PHE A 26 3.33 -0.09 -9.59
CA PHE A 26 2.80 0.77 -10.65
C PHE A 26 3.15 0.24 -12.05
N SER A 27 4.37 -0.27 -12.23
CA SER A 27 4.80 -0.93 -13.47
C SER A 27 3.94 -2.15 -13.78
N LEU A 28 3.63 -2.96 -12.77
CA LEU A 28 2.80 -4.15 -12.89
C LEU A 28 1.37 -3.77 -13.27
N THR A 29 0.80 -2.76 -12.60
CA THR A 29 -0.51 -2.17 -12.96
C THR A 29 -0.54 -1.76 -14.42
N THR A 30 0.46 -1.01 -14.86
CA THR A 30 0.52 -0.47 -16.22
C THR A 30 0.61 -1.59 -17.25
N HIS A 31 1.35 -2.65 -16.94
CA HIS A 31 1.43 -3.84 -17.80
C HIS A 31 0.08 -4.57 -17.88
N TYR A 32 -0.60 -4.76 -16.76
CA TYR A 32 -1.91 -5.41 -16.73
C TYR A 32 -3.01 -4.61 -17.44
N PHE A 33 -2.95 -3.27 -17.37
CA PHE A 33 -3.88 -2.41 -18.12
C PHE A 33 -3.60 -2.37 -19.62
N LYS A 34 -2.41 -2.78 -20.06
CA LYS A 34 -2.03 -2.87 -21.49
C LYS A 34 -2.36 -4.20 -22.14
N VAL A 35 -2.62 -5.25 -21.36
CA VAL A 35 -3.03 -6.56 -21.89
C VAL A 35 -4.44 -6.45 -22.49
N GLU A 36 -4.62 -6.95 -23.71
CA GLU A 36 -5.87 -6.89 -24.49
C GLU A 36 -7.03 -7.66 -23.84
N ASP A 37 -6.73 -8.65 -22.98
CA ASP A 37 -7.73 -9.42 -22.26
C ASP A 37 -8.37 -8.62 -21.12
N GLY A 38 -9.55 -8.09 -21.41
CA GLY A 38 -10.33 -7.26 -20.49
C GLY A 38 -10.75 -7.95 -19.18
N GLY A 39 -10.60 -9.27 -19.06
CA GLY A 39 -10.89 -10.03 -17.85
C GLY A 39 -9.87 -9.78 -16.73
N GLU A 40 -8.59 -9.77 -17.04
CA GLU A 40 -7.50 -9.64 -16.05
C GLU A 40 -7.55 -8.29 -15.31
N ARG A 41 -7.77 -7.21 -16.05
CA ARG A 41 -8.00 -5.88 -15.49
C ARG A 41 -9.21 -5.84 -14.54
N SER A 42 -10.30 -6.52 -14.89
CA SER A 42 -11.54 -6.48 -14.12
C SER A 42 -11.40 -7.20 -12.78
N VAL A 43 -10.67 -8.32 -12.77
CA VAL A 43 -10.37 -9.08 -11.55
C VAL A 43 -9.45 -8.26 -10.63
N CYS A 44 -8.40 -7.63 -11.19
CA CYS A 44 -7.51 -6.76 -10.44
C CYS A 44 -8.26 -5.59 -9.76
N VAL A 45 -9.11 -4.88 -10.50
CA VAL A 45 -9.92 -3.77 -9.97
C VAL A 45 -10.92 -4.26 -8.93
N THR A 46 -11.56 -5.41 -9.14
CA THR A 46 -12.53 -5.99 -8.19
C THR A 46 -11.87 -6.31 -6.84
N PHE A 47 -10.69 -6.93 -6.85
CA PHE A 47 -9.95 -7.19 -5.61
C PHE A 47 -9.49 -5.89 -4.94
N GLY A 48 -9.03 -4.90 -5.71
CA GLY A 48 -8.73 -3.58 -5.17
C GLY A 48 -9.92 -2.99 -4.41
N PHE A 49 -11.10 -2.96 -5.03
CA PHE A 49 -12.30 -2.48 -4.38
C PHE A 49 -12.70 -3.30 -3.14
N PHE A 50 -12.55 -4.63 -3.20
CA PHE A 50 -12.82 -5.51 -2.06
C PHE A 50 -11.92 -5.19 -0.86
N PHE A 51 -10.61 -5.03 -1.08
CA PHE A 51 -9.67 -4.64 -0.03
C PHE A 51 -9.89 -3.21 0.45
N PHE A 52 -10.29 -2.29 -0.45
CA PHE A 52 -10.66 -0.93 -0.08
C PHE A 52 -11.84 -0.91 0.90
N VAL A 53 -12.92 -1.63 0.60
CA VAL A 53 -14.10 -1.72 1.46
C VAL A 53 -13.73 -2.36 2.80
N LYS A 54 -12.93 -3.44 2.81
CA LYS A 54 -12.42 -4.04 4.04
C LYS A 54 -11.58 -3.06 4.85
N ALA A 55 -10.65 -2.34 4.21
CA ALA A 55 -9.78 -1.37 4.89
C ALA A 55 -10.60 -0.22 5.49
N MET A 56 -11.57 0.31 4.74
CA MET A 56 -12.49 1.33 5.25
C MET A 56 -13.35 0.81 6.40
N ALA A 57 -13.87 -0.42 6.30
CA ALA A 57 -14.64 -1.05 7.37
C ALA A 57 -13.80 -1.30 8.63
N VAL A 58 -12.49 -1.53 8.49
CA VAL A 58 -11.57 -1.66 9.63
C VAL A 58 -11.22 -0.28 10.22
N LEU A 59 -10.96 0.72 9.38
CA LEU A 59 -10.53 2.06 9.80
C LEU A 59 -11.65 2.93 10.38
N ILE A 60 -12.91 2.62 10.07
CA ILE A 60 -14.08 3.28 10.68
C ILE A 60 -14.30 2.80 12.11
N VAL A 61 -13.86 1.60 12.46
CA VAL A 61 -13.96 1.12 13.84
C VAL A 61 -13.05 1.96 14.72
N THR A 62 -13.63 2.47 15.81
CA THR A 62 -12.91 3.28 16.80
C THR A 62 -11.80 2.47 17.45
N GLU A 63 -10.67 3.12 17.73
CA GLU A 63 -9.46 2.50 18.30
C GLU A 63 -9.70 1.76 19.62
N ASN A 64 -10.72 2.15 20.36
CA ASN A 64 -11.14 1.47 21.59
C ASN A 64 -11.47 -0.02 21.39
N TYR A 65 -11.73 -0.46 20.16
CA TYR A 65 -12.02 -1.87 19.85
C TYR A 65 -10.87 -2.61 19.14
N LEU A 66 -10.04 -1.94 18.33
CA LEU A 66 -8.97 -2.60 17.55
C LEU A 66 -7.54 -2.28 18.01
N GLU A 67 -7.34 -1.47 19.07
CA GLU A 67 -6.03 -1.12 19.66
C GLU A 67 -4.96 -0.72 18.61
N PHE A 68 -5.37 -0.15 17.47
CA PHE A 68 -4.46 0.12 16.35
C PHE A 68 -3.41 1.21 16.64
N GLY A 69 -3.69 2.11 17.58
CA GLY A 69 -2.79 3.23 17.92
C GLY A 69 -2.56 4.22 16.77
N LEU A 70 -3.42 4.23 15.76
CA LEU A 70 -3.40 5.10 14.60
C LEU A 70 -3.64 6.57 14.97
N GLU A 71 -4.48 6.86 15.97
CA GLU A 71 -4.78 8.22 16.42
C GLU A 71 -3.57 8.81 17.14
N THR A 72 -2.95 8.04 18.04
CA THR A 72 -1.67 8.38 18.68
C THR A 72 -0.53 8.53 17.66
N GLY A 73 -0.47 7.63 16.67
CA GLY A 73 0.49 7.72 15.58
C GLY A 73 0.30 8.99 14.73
N PHE A 74 -0.95 9.31 14.40
CA PHE A 74 -1.32 10.50 13.65
C PHE A 74 -1.00 11.79 14.41
N THR A 75 -1.29 11.87 15.70
CA THR A 75 -0.96 13.08 16.50
C THR A 75 0.55 13.29 16.58
N ASN A 76 1.34 12.23 16.78
CA ASN A 76 2.80 12.32 16.81
C ASN A 76 3.39 12.71 15.44
N PHE A 77 2.84 12.15 14.36
CA PHE A 77 3.24 12.50 12.99
C PHE A 77 2.89 13.96 12.67
N SER A 78 1.67 14.39 12.99
CA SER A 78 1.21 15.75 12.73
C SER A 78 2.02 16.78 13.51
N ASP A 79 2.34 16.52 14.79
CA ASP A 79 3.20 17.39 15.61
C ASP A 79 4.62 17.48 15.04
N SER A 80 5.19 16.33 14.64
CA SER A 80 6.52 16.28 14.01
C SER A 80 6.55 17.01 12.65
N ALA A 81 5.51 16.85 11.84
CA ALA A 81 5.37 17.50 10.55
C ALA A 81 5.21 19.02 10.69
N MET A 82 4.46 19.48 11.69
CA MET A 82 4.28 20.90 11.98
C MET A 82 5.60 21.55 12.39
N LYS A 83 6.37 20.92 13.30
CA LYS A 83 7.72 21.38 13.68
C LYS A 83 8.69 21.40 12.51
N PHE A 84 8.55 20.48 11.56
CA PHE A 84 9.36 20.48 10.33
C PHE A 84 8.97 21.64 9.41
N LEU A 85 7.67 21.90 9.24
CA LEU A 85 7.19 22.99 8.39
C LEU A 85 7.51 24.37 8.94
N GLU A 86 7.38 24.57 10.26
CA GLU A 86 7.79 25.81 10.93
C GLU A 86 9.29 26.09 10.72
N LYS A 87 10.14 25.05 10.79
CA LYS A 87 11.57 25.17 10.47
C LYS A 87 11.84 25.57 9.00
N GLN A 88 10.92 25.26 8.09
CA GLN A 88 11.00 25.65 6.67
C GLN A 88 10.35 27.02 6.40
N GLY A 89 9.87 27.73 7.43
CA GLY A 89 9.31 29.08 7.32
C GLY A 89 7.87 29.12 6.77
N LEU A 90 7.19 27.97 6.72
CA LEU A 90 5.79 27.87 6.31
C LEU A 90 4.91 27.82 7.57
N GLU A 91 4.25 28.94 7.91
CA GLU A 91 3.19 28.93 8.91
C GLU A 91 1.95 28.30 8.30
N SER A 92 1.69 27.02 8.59
CA SER A 92 0.50 26.35 8.07
C SER A 92 -0.39 25.79 9.17
N GLN A 93 -1.65 26.22 9.09
CA GLN A 93 -2.86 25.64 9.68
C GLN A 93 -2.88 24.10 9.54
N SER A 94 -3.29 23.39 10.61
CA SER A 94 -3.30 21.92 10.75
C SER A 94 -3.35 21.16 9.40
N PRO A 95 -2.26 20.47 8.99
CA PRO A 95 -2.03 20.14 7.59
C PRO A 95 -2.91 19.01 7.02
N VAL A 96 -3.57 18.19 7.84
CA VAL A 96 -4.40 17.07 7.35
C VAL A 96 -5.50 16.74 8.38
N SER A 97 -6.73 16.45 7.94
CA SER A 97 -7.78 15.90 8.82
C SER A 97 -7.55 14.41 9.10
N LYS A 98 -7.88 13.94 10.31
CA LYS A 98 -7.82 12.50 10.69
C LYS A 98 -8.55 11.62 9.67
N LEU A 99 -9.66 12.09 9.12
CA LEU A 99 -10.44 11.37 8.13
C LEU A 99 -9.68 11.20 6.82
N THR A 100 -9.01 12.26 6.36
CA THR A 100 -8.18 12.24 5.15
C THR A 100 -7.02 11.27 5.30
N PHE A 101 -6.36 11.23 6.47
CA PHE A 101 -5.29 10.27 6.74
C PHE A 101 -5.78 8.81 6.67
N LYS A 102 -6.92 8.51 7.31
CA LYS A 102 -7.54 7.18 7.22
C LYS A 102 -7.89 6.81 5.77
N PHE A 103 -8.41 7.75 4.99
CA PHE A 103 -8.74 7.54 3.59
C PHE A 103 -7.50 7.20 2.74
N PHE A 104 -6.40 7.95 2.91
CA PHE A 104 -5.14 7.62 2.23
C PHE A 104 -4.62 6.24 2.62
N LEU A 105 -4.66 5.90 3.91
CA LEU A 105 -4.25 4.59 4.39
C LEU A 105 -5.10 3.47 3.78
N ALA A 106 -6.42 3.68 3.64
CA ALA A 106 -7.31 2.74 2.97
C ALA A 106 -6.95 2.55 1.48
N ILE A 107 -6.59 3.62 0.78
CA ILE A 107 -6.12 3.55 -0.61
C ILE A 107 -4.83 2.74 -0.69
N PHE A 108 -3.85 2.99 0.18
CA PHE A 108 -2.60 2.22 0.19
C PHE A 108 -2.85 0.72 0.48
N CYS A 109 -3.72 0.42 1.45
CA CYS A 109 -4.10 -0.96 1.76
C CYS A 109 -4.81 -1.64 0.58
N SER A 110 -5.72 -0.93 -0.10
CA SER A 110 -6.39 -1.38 -1.32
C SER A 110 -5.41 -1.69 -2.44
N LEU A 111 -4.44 -0.80 -2.69
CA LEU A 111 -3.44 -0.98 -3.73
C LEU A 111 -2.58 -2.21 -3.45
N ILE A 112 -2.03 -2.31 -2.23
CA ILE A 112 -1.22 -3.47 -1.82
C ILE A 112 -2.03 -4.76 -1.91
N GLY A 113 -3.28 -4.77 -1.44
CA GLY A 113 -4.16 -5.94 -1.50
C GLY A 113 -4.44 -6.41 -2.92
N ALA A 114 -4.72 -5.48 -3.85
CA ALA A 114 -4.91 -5.78 -5.27
C ALA A 114 -3.65 -6.40 -5.89
N PHE A 115 -2.49 -5.79 -5.62
CA PHE A 115 -1.22 -6.23 -6.20
C PHE A 115 -0.64 -7.51 -5.61
N LEU A 116 -1.03 -7.90 -4.40
CA LEU A 116 -0.62 -9.19 -3.85
C LEU A 116 -1.56 -10.31 -4.29
N THR A 117 -2.87 -10.05 -4.27
CA THR A 117 -3.87 -11.10 -4.49
C THR A 117 -3.93 -11.52 -5.95
N PHE A 118 -3.95 -10.57 -6.89
CA PHE A 118 -4.11 -10.92 -8.31
C PHE A 118 -2.89 -11.65 -8.89
N PRO A 119 -1.64 -11.16 -8.75
CA PRO A 119 -0.45 -11.93 -9.12
C PRO A 119 -0.33 -13.24 -8.35
N GLY A 120 -0.73 -13.28 -7.08
CA GLY A 120 -0.76 -14.51 -6.28
C GLY A 120 -1.68 -15.58 -6.88
N LEU A 121 -2.90 -15.20 -7.26
CA LEU A 121 -3.85 -16.10 -7.94
C LEU A 121 -3.33 -16.53 -9.31
N ARG A 122 -2.74 -15.62 -10.09
CA ARG A 122 -2.19 -15.94 -11.41
C ARG A 122 -1.00 -16.88 -11.32
N LEU A 123 -0.12 -16.67 -10.34
CA LEU A 123 1.00 -17.56 -10.07
C LEU A 123 0.51 -18.94 -9.66
N ALA A 124 -0.47 -19.03 -8.76
CA ALA A 124 -1.07 -20.30 -8.36
C ALA A 124 -1.68 -21.07 -9.55
N GLN A 125 -2.39 -20.37 -10.45
CA GLN A 125 -2.92 -20.95 -11.69
C GLN A 125 -1.80 -21.49 -12.59
N MET A 126 -0.75 -20.70 -12.85
CA MET A 126 0.40 -21.14 -13.64
C MET A 126 1.10 -22.36 -13.02
N HIS A 127 1.20 -22.43 -11.70
CA HIS A 127 1.76 -23.58 -11.00
C HIS A 127 0.91 -24.85 -11.16
N LEU A 128 -0.42 -24.73 -11.06
CA LEU A 128 -1.33 -25.86 -11.29
C LEU A 128 -1.32 -26.32 -12.75
N ASP A 129 -1.30 -25.39 -13.69
CA ASP A 129 -1.22 -25.69 -15.12
C ASP A 129 0.08 -26.43 -15.45
N ALA A 130 1.22 -25.99 -14.88
CA ALA A 130 2.50 -26.68 -15.04
C ALA A 130 2.49 -28.11 -14.46
N LEU A 131 1.86 -28.31 -13.30
CA LEU A 131 1.70 -29.63 -12.69
C LEU A 131 0.84 -30.56 -13.57
N ASN A 132 -0.31 -30.09 -14.04
CA ASN A 132 -1.19 -30.87 -14.91
C ASN A 132 -0.49 -31.26 -16.21
N LEU A 133 0.22 -30.33 -16.85
CA LEU A 133 1.01 -30.61 -18.06
C LEU A 133 2.14 -31.62 -17.83
N ALA A 134 2.79 -31.57 -16.66
CA ALA A 134 3.81 -32.55 -16.31
C ALA A 134 3.21 -33.95 -16.06
N THR A 135 2.06 -34.03 -15.39
CA THR A 135 1.34 -35.29 -15.15
C THR A 135 0.83 -35.91 -16.46
N GLU A 136 0.31 -35.10 -17.38
CA GLU A 136 -0.16 -35.55 -18.70
C GLU A 136 1.00 -36.15 -19.51
N LYS A 137 2.17 -35.50 -19.50
CA LYS A 137 3.39 -36.01 -20.14
C LYS A 137 3.94 -37.31 -19.55
N ILE A 138 3.66 -37.64 -18.29
CA ILE A 138 4.10 -38.88 -17.64
C ILE A 138 3.17 -40.05 -18.00
N THR A 139 1.93 -39.77 -18.42
CA THR A 139 0.90 -40.79 -18.70
C THR A 139 0.86 -41.21 -20.18
N GLN A 140 1.44 -40.41 -21.09
CA GLN A 140 1.72 -40.79 -22.49
C GLN A 140 3.05 -41.54 -22.61
#